data_AF-A0A6A6RCP7-F1
#
_entry.id   AF-A0A6A6RCP7-F1
#
_cell.length_a   1.000
_cell.length_b   1.000
_cell.length_c   1.000
_cell.angle_alpha   90.00
_cell.angle_beta   90.00
_cell.angle_gamma   90.00
#
_symmetry.space_group_name_H-M   'P 1'
#
loop_
_entity.id
_entity.type
_entity.pdbx_description
1 polymer ?
#
loop_
_entity_poly.entity_id
_entity_poly.type
_entity_poly.pdbx_seq_one_letter_code
_entity_poly.pdbx_strand_id
1 'polypeptide(L)'
;MVKTKEQDRPVYNQMKGVIGAYEELDPAYLVRQDARGFFKRGRVFSMLFTELMGETPRAPGTFPDNVSIVKYGAKVITQIRRFVVVAEKMGFCYTCPISTYGNRGTTKTGCRPEEHAIVYYKTLQTPSPLPLENGMVYQPIGVLPPSTESQPMSTASRIRFAKAFPIEWNVKVKDLGRVADEDMGNLMQYYMRELNK
;
A
#
# COMPACT_ATOMS: atom_id res chain seq x y z
N MET A 1 45.28 5.79 -35.16
CA MET A 1 44.51 4.62 -34.67
C MET A 1 45.23 4.13 -33.43
N VAL A 2 44.69 4.01 -32.22
CA VAL A 2 43.36 3.54 -31.79
C VAL A 2 42.96 4.30 -30.51
N LYS A 3 41.69 4.71 -30.44
CA LYS A 3 41.07 5.35 -29.26
C LYS A 3 40.46 4.29 -28.33
N THR A 4 40.55 4.60 -27.03
CA THR A 4 39.67 4.26 -25.90
C THR A 4 39.53 2.80 -25.46
N LYS A 5 39.97 2.58 -24.21
CA LYS A 5 39.59 1.48 -23.32
C LYS A 5 38.08 1.43 -23.17
N GLU A 6 37.49 0.30 -23.52
CA GLU A 6 36.12 -0.06 -23.18
C GLU A 6 36.10 -0.45 -21.70
N GLN A 7 35.27 0.24 -20.93
CA GLN A 7 35.17 0.11 -19.48
C GLN A 7 34.12 -0.95 -19.19
N ASP A 8 34.57 -2.10 -18.66
CA ASP A 8 33.74 -3.22 -18.26
C ASP A 8 32.57 -2.77 -17.37
N ARG A 9 31.35 -2.96 -17.87
CA ARG A 9 30.13 -2.83 -17.07
C ARG A 9 30.01 -4.09 -16.22
N PRO A 10 29.71 -4.00 -14.91
CA PRO A 10 29.56 -5.19 -14.09
C PRO A 10 28.33 -5.98 -14.56
N VAL A 11 28.58 -7.20 -15.02
CA VAL A 11 27.58 -8.24 -15.25
C VAL A 11 26.97 -8.56 -13.89
N TYR A 12 25.71 -8.17 -13.67
CA TYR A 12 25.00 -8.59 -12.48
C TYR A 12 24.83 -10.11 -12.53
N ASN A 13 25.53 -10.78 -11.62
CA ASN A 13 25.51 -12.23 -11.43
C ASN A 13 24.08 -12.76 -11.42
N GLN A 14 23.81 -13.64 -12.38
CA GLN A 14 22.65 -14.51 -12.43
C GLN A 14 22.60 -15.36 -11.15
N MET A 15 21.57 -15.17 -10.33
CA MET A 15 21.25 -16.15 -9.30
C MET A 15 20.58 -17.35 -9.98
N LYS A 16 21.14 -18.54 -9.76
CA LYS A 16 20.47 -19.83 -9.97
C LYS A 16 19.31 -19.97 -8.96
N GLY A 17 18.21 -19.28 -9.24
CA GLY A 17 16.86 -19.66 -8.82
C GLY A 17 16.20 -20.35 -10.02
N VAL A 18 15.25 -21.24 -9.77
CA VAL A 18 14.49 -21.96 -10.80
C VAL A 18 14.09 -21.02 -11.94
N ILE A 19 14.53 -21.31 -13.17
CA ILE A 19 14.06 -20.63 -14.37
C ILE A 19 12.57 -20.99 -14.52
N GLY A 20 11.70 -20.00 -14.61
CA GLY A 20 10.51 -20.15 -15.47
C GLY A 20 9.12 -19.95 -14.89
N ALA A 21 8.92 -19.31 -13.73
CA ALA A 21 7.60 -18.74 -13.40
C ALA A 21 7.75 -17.59 -12.39
N TYR A 22 7.89 -16.35 -12.88
CA TYR A 22 7.54 -15.17 -12.09
C TYR A 22 6.22 -14.63 -12.62
N GLU A 23 5.32 -14.24 -11.73
CA GLU A 23 4.13 -13.51 -12.15
C GLU A 23 4.53 -12.07 -12.51
N GLU A 24 4.16 -11.64 -13.70
CA GLU A 24 4.35 -10.24 -14.10
C GLU A 24 3.41 -9.33 -13.31
N LEU A 25 3.96 -8.24 -12.79
CA LEU A 25 3.16 -7.19 -12.19
C LEU A 25 2.28 -6.57 -13.28
N ASP A 26 0.99 -6.38 -12.97
CA ASP A 26 0.02 -5.71 -13.84
C ASP A 26 0.64 -4.45 -14.49
N PRO A 27 0.59 -4.29 -15.82
CA PRO A 27 1.17 -3.14 -16.54
C PRO A 27 0.64 -1.78 -16.08
N ALA A 28 -0.49 -1.72 -15.38
CA ALA A 28 -1.02 -0.50 -14.76
C ALA A 28 -0.12 0.06 -13.64
N TYR A 29 0.85 -0.72 -13.14
CA TYR A 29 1.84 -0.25 -12.17
C TYR A 29 3.03 0.41 -12.87
N LEU A 30 3.06 1.74 -12.83
CA LEU A 30 4.02 2.56 -13.56
C LEU A 30 4.73 3.54 -12.64
N VAL A 31 5.97 3.91 -12.97
CA VAL A 31 6.64 5.05 -12.33
C VAL A 31 6.01 6.33 -12.88
N ARG A 32 5.50 7.18 -12.00
CA ARG A 32 4.77 8.40 -12.38
C ARG A 32 5.74 9.48 -12.87
N GLN A 33 5.59 9.88 -14.13
CA GLN A 33 6.33 11.02 -14.69
C GLN A 33 5.86 12.36 -14.07
N ASP A 34 4.61 12.40 -13.61
CA ASP A 34 3.97 13.53 -12.96
C ASP A 34 3.98 13.42 -11.42
N ALA A 35 4.99 12.77 -10.83
CA ALA A 35 5.02 12.42 -9.41
C ALA A 35 4.63 13.57 -8.45
N ARG A 36 5.14 14.79 -8.69
CA ARG A 36 4.82 15.98 -7.89
C ARG A 36 3.34 16.34 -7.89
N GLY A 37 2.62 16.06 -8.98
CA GLY A 37 1.17 16.27 -9.10
C GLY A 37 0.35 15.03 -8.71
N PHE A 38 0.92 13.83 -8.85
CA PHE A 38 0.25 12.59 -8.49
C PHE A 38 0.17 12.37 -6.97
N PHE A 39 1.31 12.43 -6.28
CA PHE A 39 1.45 12.14 -4.84
C PHE A 39 1.00 13.32 -3.97
N LYS A 40 -0.22 13.80 -4.22
CA LYS A 40 -0.90 14.87 -3.46
C LYS A 40 -1.70 14.30 -2.31
N ARG A 41 -1.91 15.08 -1.24
CA ARG A 41 -2.83 14.69 -0.14
C ARG A 41 -4.16 14.17 -0.69
N GLY A 42 -4.64 13.06 -0.13
CA GLY A 42 -5.87 12.39 -0.56
C GLY A 42 -5.69 11.47 -1.76
N ARG A 43 -4.54 11.44 -2.44
CA ARG A 43 -4.28 10.44 -3.49
C ARG A 43 -4.30 9.04 -2.89
N VAL A 44 -5.06 8.14 -3.51
CA VAL A 44 -5.09 6.72 -3.18
C VAL A 44 -4.40 5.94 -4.29
N PHE A 45 -3.49 5.04 -3.93
CA PHE A 45 -2.75 4.24 -4.89
C PHE A 45 -2.39 2.87 -4.30
N SER A 46 -2.01 1.93 -5.17
CA SER A 46 -1.36 0.70 -4.74
C SER A 46 0.05 0.57 -5.29
N MET A 47 0.88 -0.23 -4.62
CA MET A 47 2.22 -0.58 -5.08
C MET A 47 2.60 -1.99 -4.60
N LEU A 48 3.59 -2.59 -5.27
CA LEU A 48 4.32 -3.73 -4.71
C LEU A 48 5.10 -3.26 -3.49
N PHE A 49 4.87 -3.89 -2.35
CA PHE A 49 5.48 -3.51 -1.08
C PHE A 49 6.12 -4.72 -0.42
N THR A 50 7.39 -4.57 -0.03
CA THR A 50 8.16 -5.60 0.65
C THR A 50 8.38 -5.17 2.10
N GLU A 51 8.07 -6.06 3.03
CA GLU A 51 8.31 -5.86 4.46
C GLU A 51 9.04 -7.05 5.07
N LEU A 52 9.73 -6.82 6.18
CA LEU A 52 10.32 -7.90 6.94
C LEU A 52 9.23 -8.82 7.48
N MET A 53 9.45 -10.13 7.37
CA MET A 53 8.61 -11.09 8.05
C MET A 53 8.89 -11.00 9.55
N GLY A 54 7.85 -10.73 10.35
CA GLY A 54 7.98 -10.75 11.80
C GLY A 54 8.47 -12.11 12.30
N GLU A 55 9.19 -12.11 13.42
CA GLU A 55 9.82 -13.30 14.01
C GLU A 55 8.82 -14.23 14.73
N THR A 56 7.52 -13.89 14.72
CA THR A 56 6.49 -14.73 15.35
C THR A 56 6.49 -16.12 14.73
N PRO A 57 6.62 -17.20 15.52
CA PRO A 57 6.65 -18.56 15.00
C PRO A 57 5.38 -18.83 14.18
N ARG A 58 5.57 -19.16 12.90
CA ARG A 58 4.52 -19.77 12.07
C ARG A 58 4.68 -21.28 12.12
N ALA A 59 3.57 -22.00 11.97
CA ALA A 59 3.61 -23.45 11.86
C ALA A 59 4.59 -23.87 10.74
N PRO A 60 5.48 -24.86 10.97
CA PRO A 60 6.40 -25.34 9.95
C PRO A 60 5.64 -25.73 8.66
N GLY A 61 6.15 -25.32 7.50
CA GLY A 61 5.58 -25.67 6.19
C GLY A 61 4.47 -24.74 5.66
N THR A 62 4.14 -23.64 6.34
CA THR A 62 3.14 -22.66 5.89
C THR A 62 3.75 -21.32 5.46
N PHE A 63 4.83 -21.36 4.67
CA PHE A 63 5.32 -20.12 4.05
C PHE A 63 4.42 -19.78 2.86
N PRO A 64 3.67 -18.66 2.89
CA PRO A 64 2.91 -18.25 1.72
C PRO A 64 3.88 -17.99 0.55
N ASP A 65 3.38 -18.17 -0.67
CA ASP A 65 4.15 -18.08 -1.93
C ASP A 65 4.83 -16.72 -2.16
N ASN A 66 4.53 -15.75 -1.30
CA ASN A 66 5.04 -14.39 -1.35
C ASN A 66 6.17 -14.11 -0.35
N VAL A 67 6.80 -15.15 0.20
CA VAL A 67 7.99 -15.05 1.06
C VAL A 67 9.25 -15.23 0.23
N SER A 68 10.22 -14.34 0.41
CA SER A 68 11.56 -14.49 -0.19
C SER A 68 12.64 -14.41 0.89
N ILE A 69 13.73 -15.15 0.70
CA ILE A 69 14.96 -14.98 1.48
C ILE A 69 15.85 -14.00 0.72
N VAL A 70 16.14 -12.87 1.34
CA VAL A 70 16.99 -11.81 0.77
C VAL A 70 18.37 -11.79 1.43
N LYS A 71 19.17 -10.77 1.12
CA LYS A 71 20.51 -10.58 1.68
C LYS A 71 20.50 -10.76 3.21
N TYR A 72 21.54 -11.39 3.73
CA TYR A 72 21.72 -11.74 5.15
C TYR A 72 20.75 -12.81 5.68
N GLY A 73 20.10 -13.58 4.81
CA GLY A 73 19.16 -14.62 5.23
C GLY A 73 17.84 -14.08 5.77
N ALA A 74 17.61 -12.78 5.65
CA ALA A 74 16.38 -12.15 6.10
C ALA A 74 15.20 -12.65 5.27
N LYS A 75 14.09 -12.98 5.94
CA LYS A 75 12.84 -13.36 5.28
C LYS A 75 11.97 -12.13 5.11
N VAL A 76 11.54 -11.87 3.89
CA VAL A 76 10.65 -10.77 3.55
C VAL A 76 9.35 -11.29 2.98
N ILE A 77 8.28 -10.53 3.18
CA ILE A 77 6.97 -10.75 2.56
C ILE A 77 6.76 -9.65 1.54
N THR A 78 6.43 -10.02 0.31
CA THR A 78 6.11 -9.08 -0.77
C THR A 78 4.63 -9.17 -1.11
N GLN A 79 3.93 -8.05 -1.19
CA GLN A 79 2.50 -8.02 -1.50
C GLN A 79 2.07 -6.68 -2.10
N ILE A 80 0.97 -6.67 -2.84
CA ILE A 80 0.32 -5.42 -3.25
C ILE A 80 -0.32 -4.76 -2.03
N ARG A 81 0.09 -3.53 -1.74
CA ARG A 81 -0.50 -2.71 -0.69
C ARG A 81 -1.12 -1.45 -1.25
N ARG A 82 -2.18 -0.99 -0.58
CA ARG A 82 -2.89 0.25 -0.88
C ARG A 82 -2.52 1.31 0.16
N PHE A 83 -2.47 2.56 -0.27
CA PHE A 83 -2.06 3.69 0.56
C PHE A 83 -2.88 4.92 0.21
N VAL A 84 -3.05 5.81 1.18
CA VAL A 84 -3.57 7.16 0.99
C VAL A 84 -2.52 8.18 1.44
N VAL A 85 -2.24 9.18 0.61
CA VAL A 85 -1.27 10.24 0.91
C VAL A 85 -1.85 11.22 1.93
N VAL A 86 -1.09 11.49 3.00
CA VAL A 86 -1.48 12.41 4.09
C VAL A 86 -0.53 13.61 4.23
N ALA A 87 0.71 13.49 3.75
CA ALA A 87 1.61 14.64 3.66
C ALA A 87 2.60 14.49 2.49
N GLU A 88 2.93 15.63 1.89
CA GLU A 88 3.84 15.72 0.75
C GLU A 88 5.20 16.21 1.23
N LYS A 89 6.27 15.66 0.64
CA LYS A 89 7.65 16.11 0.83
C LYS A 89 8.33 16.21 -0.53
N MET A 90 9.59 16.61 -0.57
CA MET A 90 10.36 16.63 -1.81
C MET A 90 10.94 15.24 -2.05
N GLY A 91 10.51 14.56 -3.12
CA GLY A 91 11.00 13.23 -3.49
C GLY A 91 10.23 12.05 -2.89
N PHE A 92 9.44 12.28 -1.83
CA PHE A 92 8.62 11.25 -1.18
C PHE A 92 7.33 11.84 -0.59
N CYS A 93 6.45 10.98 -0.10
CA CYS A 93 5.25 11.36 0.64
C CYS A 93 5.04 10.47 1.88
N TYR A 94 4.35 10.99 2.89
CA TYR A 94 3.83 10.18 3.98
C TYR A 94 2.43 9.68 3.64
N THR A 95 2.19 8.41 3.96
CA THR A 95 0.96 7.71 3.62
C THR A 95 0.41 6.90 4.79
N CYS A 96 -0.90 6.74 4.86
CA CYS A 96 -1.53 5.75 5.73
C CYS A 96 -1.88 4.50 4.91
N PRO A 97 -1.66 3.28 5.42
CA PRO A 97 -1.97 2.05 4.71
C PRO A 97 -3.48 1.79 4.72
N ILE A 98 -3.93 1.12 3.65
CA ILE A 98 -5.27 0.57 3.52
C ILE A 98 -5.16 -0.95 3.50
N SER A 99 -5.88 -1.62 4.40
CA SER A 99 -5.81 -3.08 4.57
C SER A 99 -7.21 -3.68 4.71
N THR A 100 -7.37 -4.89 4.19
CA THR A 100 -8.59 -5.71 4.42
C THR A 100 -8.42 -6.73 5.54
N TYR A 101 -7.18 -6.88 6.04
CA TYR A 101 -6.81 -7.86 7.06
C TYR A 101 -7.22 -9.31 6.74
N GLY A 102 -7.13 -9.68 5.45
CA GLY A 102 -7.61 -10.96 4.95
C GLY A 102 -9.14 -11.00 4.95
N ASN A 103 -9.77 -9.93 4.46
CA ASN A 103 -11.23 -9.72 4.41
C ASN A 103 -11.94 -9.74 5.77
N ARG A 104 -11.21 -9.47 6.86
CA ARG A 104 -11.75 -9.43 8.23
C ARG A 104 -11.93 -8.01 8.77
N GLY A 105 -11.41 -6.99 8.10
CA GLY A 105 -11.42 -5.63 8.62
C GLY A 105 -10.80 -5.58 10.03
N THR A 106 -11.40 -4.84 10.95
CA THR A 106 -10.93 -4.69 12.33
C THR A 106 -11.26 -5.88 13.23
N THR A 107 -12.01 -6.89 12.77
CA THR A 107 -12.22 -8.15 13.53
C THR A 107 -10.96 -9.04 13.57
N LYS A 108 -9.95 -8.75 12.74
CA LYS A 108 -8.66 -9.43 12.79
C LYS A 108 -8.02 -9.23 14.16
N THR A 109 -7.63 -10.35 14.80
CA THR A 109 -6.88 -10.34 16.06
C THR A 109 -5.66 -9.43 15.98
N GLY A 110 -5.54 -8.51 16.94
CA GLY A 110 -4.47 -7.52 17.03
C GLY A 110 -4.77 -6.19 16.34
N CYS A 111 -5.89 -6.06 15.63
CA CYS A 111 -6.37 -4.75 15.18
C CYS A 111 -6.92 -3.94 16.37
N ARG A 112 -6.71 -2.63 16.30
CA ARG A 112 -7.29 -1.62 17.22
C ARG A 112 -8.32 -0.81 16.44
N PRO A 113 -9.62 -1.12 16.54
CA PRO A 113 -10.65 -0.49 15.71
C PRO A 113 -10.65 1.05 15.79
N GLU A 114 -10.31 1.61 16.94
CA GLU A 114 -10.23 3.04 17.19
C GLU A 114 -9.15 3.78 16.38
N GLU A 115 -8.17 3.06 15.81
CA GLU A 115 -7.14 3.60 14.91
C GLU A 115 -7.58 3.63 13.44
N HIS A 116 -8.80 3.16 13.12
CA HIS A 116 -9.24 2.86 11.76
C HIS A 116 -10.51 3.60 11.32
N ALA A 117 -10.61 3.81 10.01
CA ALA A 117 -11.85 4.20 9.33
C ALA A 117 -12.12 3.26 8.15
N ILE A 118 -13.40 3.12 7.79
CA ILE A 118 -13.83 2.50 6.53
C ILE A 118 -13.36 3.37 5.37
N VAL A 119 -12.81 2.77 4.32
CA VAL A 119 -12.54 3.44 3.05
C VAL A 119 -13.24 2.70 1.92
N TYR A 120 -13.82 3.45 1.00
CA TYR A 120 -14.73 2.90 0.00
C TYR A 120 -14.79 3.76 -1.26
N TYR A 121 -15.18 3.17 -2.40
CA TYR A 121 -15.46 3.96 -3.60
C TYR A 121 -16.84 4.60 -3.54
N LYS A 122 -16.89 5.92 -3.36
CA LYS A 122 -18.12 6.68 -3.09
C LYS A 122 -19.20 6.50 -4.16
N THR A 123 -18.79 6.35 -5.41
CA THR A 123 -19.68 6.19 -6.56
C THR A 123 -20.08 4.74 -6.85
N LEU A 124 -19.47 3.76 -6.18
CA LEU A 124 -19.65 2.32 -6.46
C LEU A 124 -20.16 1.52 -5.26
N GLN A 125 -20.16 2.07 -4.06
CA GLN A 125 -20.66 1.39 -2.86
C GLN A 125 -21.05 2.38 -1.75
N THR A 126 -21.85 1.90 -0.80
CA THR A 126 -22.14 2.57 0.47
C THR A 126 -21.24 1.98 1.55
N PRO A 127 -20.66 2.79 2.47
CA PRO A 127 -19.78 2.25 3.50
C PRO A 127 -20.59 1.51 4.56
N SER A 128 -20.14 0.33 4.95
CA SER A 128 -20.72 -0.44 6.05
C SER A 128 -19.64 -1.21 6.82
N PRO A 129 -19.76 -1.31 8.15
CA PRO A 129 -18.92 -2.20 8.94
C PRO A 129 -19.24 -3.66 8.58
N LEU A 130 -18.25 -4.54 8.75
CA LEU A 130 -18.50 -5.98 8.67
C LEU A 130 -19.27 -6.47 9.90
N PRO A 131 -19.91 -7.66 9.83
CA PRO A 131 -20.45 -8.29 11.03
C PRO A 131 -19.38 -8.36 12.13
N LEU A 132 -19.76 -7.98 13.34
CA LEU A 132 -18.91 -7.95 14.54
C LEU A 132 -17.79 -6.88 14.54
N GLU A 133 -17.65 -6.05 13.51
CA GLU A 133 -16.82 -4.85 13.64
C GLU A 133 -17.51 -3.84 14.55
N ASN A 134 -16.83 -3.48 15.63
CA ASN A 134 -17.23 -2.45 16.57
C ASN A 134 -16.00 -1.63 16.99
N GLY A 135 -16.20 -0.51 17.69
CA GLY A 135 -15.13 0.31 18.26
C GLY A 135 -14.43 1.28 17.30
N MET A 136 -14.75 1.28 15.99
CA MET A 136 -14.30 2.35 15.09
C MET A 136 -14.96 3.67 15.49
N VAL A 137 -14.14 4.70 15.73
CA VAL A 137 -14.60 6.04 16.13
C VAL A 137 -14.57 7.06 14.99
N TYR A 138 -13.93 6.71 13.88
CA TYR A 138 -13.77 7.57 12.72
C TYR A 138 -14.87 7.31 11.69
N GLN A 139 -15.42 8.39 11.13
CA GLN A 139 -16.37 8.29 10.04
C GLN A 139 -15.69 7.73 8.78
N PRO A 140 -16.44 7.05 7.88
CA PRO A 140 -15.90 6.55 6.62
C PRO A 140 -15.26 7.65 5.77
N ILE A 141 -14.26 7.28 4.97
CA ILE A 141 -13.60 8.15 4.00
C ILE A 141 -13.97 7.67 2.59
N GLY A 142 -14.72 8.50 1.86
CA GLY A 142 -15.08 8.25 0.47
C GLY A 142 -13.93 8.54 -0.48
N VAL A 143 -13.74 7.67 -1.47
CA VAL A 143 -12.77 7.82 -2.56
C VAL A 143 -13.53 7.89 -3.88
N LEU A 144 -13.20 8.87 -4.70
CA LEU A 144 -13.60 8.94 -6.10
C LEU A 144 -12.64 8.04 -6.91
N PRO A 145 -13.13 6.92 -7.47
CA PRO A 145 -12.29 6.02 -8.26
C PRO A 145 -11.82 6.68 -9.57
N PRO A 146 -10.73 6.18 -10.20
CA PRO A 146 -10.43 6.51 -11.60
C PRO A 146 -11.61 6.11 -12.50
N SER A 147 -11.80 6.81 -13.62
CA SER A 147 -12.92 6.53 -14.54
C SER A 147 -12.91 5.12 -15.14
N THR A 148 -11.75 4.46 -15.16
CA THR A 148 -11.58 3.08 -15.64
C THR A 148 -12.01 2.03 -14.62
N GLU A 149 -12.24 2.42 -13.37
CA GLU A 149 -12.61 1.50 -12.30
C GLU A 149 -14.13 1.37 -12.23
N SER A 150 -14.60 0.12 -12.32
CA SER A 150 -16.02 -0.23 -12.27
C SER A 150 -16.37 -1.15 -11.11
N GLN A 151 -15.35 -1.67 -10.40
CA GLN A 151 -15.54 -2.58 -9.29
C GLN A 151 -15.42 -1.86 -7.95
N PRO A 152 -16.27 -2.21 -6.96
CA PRO A 152 -16.17 -1.64 -5.63
C PRO A 152 -14.85 -2.08 -4.95
N MET A 153 -14.39 -1.29 -3.99
CA MET A 153 -13.39 -1.78 -3.04
C MET A 153 -14.01 -2.90 -2.19
N SER A 154 -13.18 -3.82 -1.70
CA SER A 154 -13.61 -4.77 -0.67
C SER A 154 -14.25 -4.01 0.50
N THR A 155 -15.44 -4.46 0.93
CA THR A 155 -16.14 -3.90 2.11
C THR A 155 -15.30 -3.95 3.37
N ALA A 156 -14.27 -4.81 3.43
CA ALA A 156 -13.32 -4.93 4.54
C ALA A 156 -12.20 -3.87 4.52
N SER A 157 -12.14 -2.97 3.54
CA SER A 157 -11.03 -2.01 3.38
C SER A 157 -11.03 -0.96 4.49
N ARG A 158 -9.93 -0.89 5.27
CA ARG A 158 -9.76 0.06 6.37
C ARG A 158 -8.49 0.88 6.19
N ILE A 159 -8.59 2.20 6.34
CA ILE A 159 -7.40 3.05 6.55
C ILE A 159 -6.96 2.88 8.00
N ARG A 160 -5.66 2.73 8.25
CA ARG A 160 -5.09 2.79 9.59
C ARG A 160 -4.30 4.08 9.76
N PHE A 161 -4.76 4.97 10.64
CA PHE A 161 -4.14 6.28 10.84
C PHE A 161 -2.91 6.26 11.75
N ALA A 162 -2.83 5.28 12.66
CA ALA A 162 -1.74 5.14 13.63
C ALA A 162 -0.41 4.62 13.05
N LYS A 163 -0.33 4.41 11.72
CA LYS A 163 0.90 3.94 11.07
C LYS A 163 1.14 4.67 9.76
N ALA A 164 2.11 5.57 9.75
CA ALA A 164 2.52 6.27 8.54
C ALA A 164 3.73 5.59 7.87
N PHE A 165 3.73 5.54 6.54
CA PHE A 165 4.84 5.06 5.73
C PHE A 165 5.38 6.18 4.83
N PRO A 166 6.70 6.45 4.84
CA PRO A 166 7.32 7.23 3.78
C PRO A 166 7.37 6.38 2.50
N ILE A 167 6.88 6.93 1.39
CA ILE A 167 6.90 6.30 0.06
C ILE A 167 7.61 7.24 -0.91
N GLU A 168 8.71 6.76 -1.47
CA GLU A 168 9.47 7.43 -2.52
C GLU A 168 8.63 7.60 -3.80
N TRP A 169 8.84 8.68 -4.53
CA TRP A 169 8.12 8.94 -5.79
C TRP A 169 8.55 8.03 -6.94
N ASN A 170 9.79 7.55 -6.92
CA ASN A 170 10.38 6.73 -7.97
C ASN A 170 10.06 5.23 -7.80
N VAL A 171 8.78 4.91 -7.56
CA VAL A 171 8.29 3.54 -7.43
C VAL A 171 7.13 3.30 -8.38
N LYS A 172 6.93 2.05 -8.80
CA LYS A 172 5.79 1.67 -9.63
C LYS A 172 4.52 1.67 -8.79
N VAL A 173 3.54 2.47 -9.20
CA VAL A 173 2.24 2.59 -8.52
C VAL A 173 1.09 2.44 -9.50
N LYS A 174 -0.04 1.96 -9.02
CA LYS A 174 -1.33 1.96 -9.72
C LYS A 174 -2.24 2.99 -9.07
N ASP A 175 -2.85 3.86 -9.87
CA ASP A 175 -3.80 4.87 -9.40
C ASP A 175 -5.09 4.21 -8.95
N LEU A 176 -5.53 4.52 -7.73
CA LEU A 176 -6.80 4.07 -7.17
C LEU A 176 -7.73 5.26 -6.88
N GLY A 177 -7.44 6.43 -7.43
CA GLY A 177 -8.30 7.60 -7.34
C GLY A 177 -7.91 8.55 -6.23
N ARG A 178 -8.87 9.35 -5.75
CA ARG A 178 -8.63 10.40 -4.75
C ARG A 178 -9.75 10.44 -3.73
N VAL A 179 -9.42 10.78 -2.49
CA VAL A 179 -10.42 11.06 -1.45
C VAL A 179 -11.35 12.19 -1.93
N ALA A 180 -12.64 12.04 -1.65
CA ALA A 180 -13.66 13.03 -1.98
C ALA A 180 -13.43 14.33 -1.18
N ASP A 181 -13.74 15.48 -1.78
CA ASP A 181 -13.39 16.79 -1.20
C ASP A 181 -14.03 17.00 0.18
N GLU A 182 -15.25 16.52 0.37
CA GLU A 182 -15.96 16.57 1.66
C GLU A 182 -15.31 15.72 2.77
N ASP A 183 -14.56 14.67 2.41
CA ASP A 183 -13.91 13.76 3.37
C ASP A 183 -12.43 14.12 3.60
N MET A 184 -11.87 15.07 2.85
CA MET A 184 -10.48 15.50 2.99
C MET A 184 -10.19 16.09 4.38
N GLY A 185 -11.12 16.86 4.95
CA GLY A 185 -10.99 17.39 6.31
C GLY A 185 -10.88 16.28 7.35
N ASN A 186 -11.76 15.27 7.24
CA ASN A 186 -11.77 14.09 8.11
C ASN A 186 -10.47 13.29 7.99
N LEU A 187 -10.01 13.01 6.77
CA LEU A 187 -8.75 12.30 6.54
C LEU A 187 -7.57 12.98 7.26
N MET A 188 -7.47 14.30 7.16
CA MET A 188 -6.38 15.06 7.79
C MET A 188 -6.52 15.12 9.30
N GLN A 189 -7.74 15.33 9.81
CA GLN A 189 -8.01 15.35 11.24
C GLN A 189 -7.67 14.02 11.90
N TYR A 190 -8.06 12.89 11.29
CA TYR A 190 -7.81 11.56 11.86
C TYR A 190 -6.32 11.21 11.87
N TYR A 191 -5.61 11.53 10.78
CA TYR A 191 -4.16 11.38 10.74
C TYR A 191 -3.46 12.20 11.81
N MET A 192 -3.79 13.49 11.95
CA MET A 192 -3.18 14.36 12.96
C MET A 192 -3.51 13.93 14.38
N ARG A 193 -4.72 13.40 14.60
CA ARG A 193 -5.12 12.87 15.91
C ARG A 193 -4.27 11.68 16.32
N GLU A 194 -4.00 10.73 15.43
CA GLU A 194 -3.13 9.59 15.76
C GLU A 194 -1.65 9.98 15.84
N LEU A 195 -1.20 10.96 15.05
CA LEU A 195 0.18 11.45 15.08
C LEU A 195 0.55 12.12 16.42
N ASN A 196 -0.44 12.70 17.09
CA ASN A 196 -0.26 13.46 18.34
C ASN A 196 -0.57 12.64 19.61
N LYS A 197 -0.76 11.32 19.49
CA LYS A 197 -0.84 10.40 20.65
C LYS A 197 0.55 9.95 21.08
#